data_AF-A0A7W1N0B2-F1
#
_entry.id   AF-A0A7W1N0B2-F1
#
_cell.length_a   1.000
_cell.length_b   1.000
_cell.length_c   1.000
_cell.angle_alpha   90.00
_cell.angle_beta   90.00
_cell.angle_gamma   90.00
#
_symmetry.space_group_name_H-M   'P 1'
#
loop_
_entity.id
_entity.type
_entity.pdbx_description
1 polymer ?
#
loop_
_entity_poly.entity_id
_entity_poly.type
_entity_poly.pdbx_seq_one_letter_code
_entity_poly.pdbx_strand_id
1 'polypeptide(L)'
;MRQYWFLHDKEERPFNRTQRNWVYQTAKGVQNTFGFGTEIEPDTSQNYLVIKHVPFPHPAPSKGEVSGPPHFHLPSAKVLGEHRGRRHAFRPSSAVNVSAMSFGSLSGPAVESMNRGAALAGCLQNTGEGGLSRHHKHGGELILQIGSGYFGCRDEEGRFSLAELERQIEIAPIRALEIKLSQGAK
;
A
#
# COMPACT_ATOMS: atom_id res chain seq x y z
N MET A 1 -7.36 -43.07 24.86
CA MET A 1 -7.16 -43.34 23.42
C MET A 1 -7.67 -42.12 22.67
N ARG A 2 -6.82 -41.38 21.94
CA ARG A 2 -7.19 -40.08 21.34
C ARG A 2 -7.99 -40.29 20.05
N GLN A 3 -9.23 -39.82 20.05
CA GLN A 3 -9.98 -39.49 18.84
C GLN A 3 -9.31 -38.23 18.24
N TYR A 4 -9.23 -38.10 16.90
CA TYR A 4 -8.68 -36.93 16.17
C TYR A 4 -7.17 -36.92 15.90
N TRP A 5 -6.75 -37.66 14.87
CA TRP A 5 -5.40 -37.61 14.27
C TRP A 5 -5.34 -36.85 12.93
N PHE A 6 -6.45 -36.27 12.44
CA PHE A 6 -6.55 -35.88 11.01
C PHE A 6 -7.25 -34.53 10.71
N LEU A 7 -7.41 -33.61 11.67
CA LEU A 7 -8.02 -32.31 11.38
C LEU A 7 -7.18 -31.15 11.94
N HIS A 8 -6.84 -30.20 11.07
CA HIS A 8 -6.21 -28.95 11.47
C HIS A 8 -7.19 -28.05 12.23
N ASP A 9 -6.69 -27.23 13.15
CA ASP A 9 -7.50 -26.43 14.09
C ASP A 9 -8.50 -25.46 13.41
N LYS A 10 -8.37 -25.21 12.09
CA LYS A 10 -9.19 -24.30 11.26
C LYS A 10 -10.09 -24.98 10.22
N GLU A 11 -10.05 -26.30 10.06
CA GLU A 11 -10.78 -26.98 8.99
C GLU A 11 -12.27 -27.19 9.30
N GLU A 12 -12.64 -27.21 10.58
CA GLU A 12 -14.02 -27.42 10.99
C GLU A 12 -14.90 -26.18 10.76
N ARG A 13 -16.06 -26.41 10.14
CA ARG A 13 -17.15 -25.43 9.98
C ARG A 13 -18.40 -25.97 10.67
N PRO A 14 -19.29 -25.14 11.25
CA PRO A 14 -19.29 -23.66 11.21
C PRO A 14 -18.36 -22.98 12.23
N PHE A 15 -17.92 -23.71 13.25
CA PHE A 15 -16.98 -23.20 14.25
C PHE A 15 -15.73 -24.07 14.28
N ASN A 16 -14.58 -23.41 14.21
CA ASN A 16 -13.30 -24.08 14.25
C ASN A 16 -12.91 -24.47 15.69
N ARG A 17 -11.90 -25.32 15.83
CA ARG A 17 -11.48 -25.84 17.13
C ARG A 17 -11.04 -24.75 18.08
N THR A 18 -10.38 -23.72 17.57
CA THR A 18 -9.97 -22.52 18.32
C THR A 18 -11.17 -21.81 18.95
N GLN A 19 -12.22 -21.58 18.17
CA GLN A 19 -13.46 -20.97 18.64
C GLN A 19 -14.12 -21.83 19.71
N ARG A 20 -14.23 -23.15 19.50
CA ARG A 20 -14.81 -24.06 20.51
C ARG A 20 -13.99 -24.08 21.80
N ASN A 21 -12.67 -24.14 21.70
CA ASN A 21 -11.80 -24.12 22.87
C ASN A 21 -11.96 -22.82 23.66
N TRP A 22 -12.00 -21.66 22.99
CA TRP A 22 -12.25 -20.38 23.64
C TRP A 22 -13.60 -20.35 24.38
N VAL A 23 -14.68 -20.85 23.77
CA VAL A 23 -15.99 -20.96 24.42
C VAL A 23 -15.92 -21.85 25.67
N TYR A 24 -15.30 -23.02 25.57
CA TYR A 24 -15.21 -23.96 26.70
C TYR A 24 -14.33 -23.46 27.85
N GLN A 25 -13.20 -22.79 27.57
CA GLN A 25 -12.35 -22.21 28.62
C GLN A 25 -13.08 -21.06 29.32
N THR A 26 -13.76 -20.21 28.55
CA THR A 26 -14.58 -19.10 29.08
C THR A 26 -15.71 -19.63 29.97
N ALA A 27 -16.44 -20.66 29.52
CA ALA A 27 -17.53 -21.28 30.28
C ALA A 27 -17.05 -21.95 31.58
N LYS A 28 -15.79 -22.40 31.63
CA LYS A 28 -15.17 -23.04 32.80
C LYS A 28 -14.51 -22.04 33.76
N GLY A 29 -14.55 -20.73 33.47
CA GLY A 29 -13.94 -19.70 34.31
C GLY A 29 -12.42 -19.78 34.40
N VAL A 30 -11.77 -20.43 33.43
CA VAL A 30 -10.31 -20.60 33.36
C VAL A 30 -9.70 -19.68 32.31
N GLN A 31 -8.38 -19.48 32.37
CA GLN A 31 -7.67 -18.57 31.48
C GLN A 31 -7.93 -18.93 30.00
N ASN A 32 -8.56 -18.00 29.29
CA ASN A 32 -8.95 -18.15 27.89
C ASN A 32 -8.02 -17.39 26.93
N THR A 33 -6.91 -16.84 27.43
CA THR A 33 -5.83 -16.24 26.64
C THR A 33 -4.76 -17.28 26.35
N PHE A 34 -4.51 -17.51 25.07
CA PHE A 34 -3.46 -18.40 24.59
C PHE A 34 -2.66 -17.70 23.49
N GLY A 35 -1.36 -17.94 23.50
CA GLY A 35 -0.46 -17.39 22.48
C GLY A 35 -0.72 -18.10 21.17
N PHE A 36 -1.14 -17.33 20.17
CA PHE A 36 -1.18 -17.81 18.79
C PHE A 36 0.17 -17.54 18.14
N GLY A 37 0.78 -18.57 17.56
CA GLY A 37 1.88 -18.37 16.62
C GLY A 37 1.39 -17.79 15.30
N THR A 38 2.27 -17.69 14.31
CA THR A 38 1.85 -17.35 12.93
C THR A 38 1.00 -18.49 12.36
N GLU A 39 -0.31 -18.37 12.47
CA GLU A 39 -1.28 -19.39 12.02
C GLU A 39 -1.73 -19.21 10.56
N ILE A 40 -1.15 -18.25 9.87
CA ILE A 40 -1.39 -17.98 8.45
C ILE A 40 -0.10 -18.39 7.76
N GLU A 41 -0.16 -19.31 6.80
CA GLU A 41 0.99 -19.66 5.99
C GLU A 41 1.36 -18.45 5.10
N PRO A 42 2.41 -17.69 5.46
CA PRO A 42 2.71 -16.46 4.76
C PRO A 42 3.42 -16.74 3.42
N ASP A 43 3.97 -17.95 3.27
CA ASP A 43 4.64 -18.41 2.06
C ASP A 43 3.66 -18.83 0.94
N THR A 44 2.43 -19.20 1.28
CA THR A 44 1.41 -19.70 0.32
C THR A 44 0.29 -18.70 0.06
N SER A 45 0.08 -17.75 0.96
CA SER A 45 -0.98 -16.76 0.83
C SER A 45 -0.56 -15.58 -0.06
N GLN A 46 -1.33 -15.33 -1.12
CA GLN A 46 -1.07 -14.28 -2.12
C GLN A 46 -1.01 -12.85 -1.54
N ASN A 47 -1.55 -12.66 -0.33
CA ASN A 47 -1.64 -11.34 0.31
C ASN A 47 -0.44 -11.04 1.23
N TYR A 48 0.49 -11.99 1.40
CA TYR A 48 1.66 -11.81 2.24
C TYR A 48 2.92 -11.80 1.38
N LEU A 49 3.68 -10.70 1.46
CA LEU A 49 5.00 -10.62 0.87
C LEU A 49 6.03 -11.06 1.91
N VAL A 50 6.61 -12.25 1.74
CA VAL A 50 7.73 -12.72 2.54
C VAL A 50 9.03 -12.48 1.78
N ILE A 51 9.82 -11.51 2.23
CA ILE A 51 11.17 -11.29 1.70
C ILE A 51 12.09 -12.32 2.36
N LYS A 52 12.36 -13.42 1.66
CA LYS A 52 13.26 -14.47 2.15
C LYS A 52 14.70 -13.99 2.07
N HIS A 53 15.44 -14.18 3.16
CA HIS A 53 16.87 -13.97 3.16
C HIS A 53 17.53 -14.91 2.14
N VAL A 54 18.46 -14.39 1.35
CA VAL A 54 19.29 -15.18 0.44
C VAL A 54 20.62 -15.44 1.16
N PRO A 55 20.94 -16.70 1.54
CA PRO A 55 22.14 -17.01 2.31
C PRO A 55 23.44 -16.80 1.53
N PHE A 56 23.37 -16.84 0.21
CA PHE A 56 24.50 -16.58 -0.70
C PHE A 56 24.07 -15.53 -1.74
N PRO A 57 23.99 -14.25 -1.35
CA PRO A 57 23.60 -13.21 -2.30
C PRO A 57 24.68 -13.06 -3.37
N HIS A 58 24.27 -12.71 -4.58
CA HIS A 58 25.23 -12.17 -5.54
C HIS A 58 25.90 -10.93 -4.93
N PRO A 59 27.20 -10.68 -5.23
CA PRO A 59 27.88 -9.47 -4.78
C PRO A 59 27.03 -8.25 -5.14
N ALA A 60 26.82 -7.35 -4.17
CA ALA A 60 26.14 -6.10 -4.46
C ALA A 60 26.96 -5.34 -5.54
N PRO A 61 26.30 -4.66 -6.50
CA PRO A 61 27.01 -3.93 -7.52
C PRO A 61 27.94 -2.89 -6.89
N SER A 62 29.11 -2.69 -7.49
CA SER A 62 30.11 -1.74 -7.01
C SER A 62 29.59 -0.30 -7.14
N LYS A 63 30.19 0.62 -6.39
CA LYS A 63 29.86 2.05 -6.52
C LYS A 63 30.06 2.52 -7.97
N GLY A 64 29.00 3.01 -8.61
CA GLY A 64 29.01 3.44 -10.01
C GLY A 64 28.53 2.38 -11.01
N GLU A 65 28.31 1.14 -10.59
CA GLU A 65 27.62 0.13 -11.40
C GLU A 65 26.09 0.31 -11.32
N VAL A 66 25.36 -0.24 -12.29
CA VAL A 66 23.89 -0.21 -12.28
C VAL A 66 23.41 -0.90 -11.01
N SER A 67 22.57 -0.20 -10.24
CA SER A 67 22.08 -0.62 -8.92
C SER A 67 23.15 -0.70 -7.81
N GLY A 68 24.31 -0.05 -8.01
CA GLY A 68 25.34 0.10 -6.97
C GLY A 68 25.03 1.22 -5.96
N PRO A 69 25.74 1.25 -4.81
CA PRO A 69 25.63 2.33 -3.84
C PRO A 69 25.92 3.72 -4.46
N PRO A 70 25.30 4.80 -3.97
CA PRO A 70 24.42 4.87 -2.79
C PRO A 70 22.94 4.53 -3.06
N HIS A 71 22.53 4.34 -4.31
CA HIS A 71 21.12 4.16 -4.67
C HIS A 71 20.92 2.91 -5.54
N PHE A 72 20.41 1.84 -4.90
CA PHE A 72 19.91 0.70 -5.65
C PHE A 72 18.64 1.11 -6.38
N HIS A 73 18.72 1.24 -7.71
CA HIS A 73 17.56 1.58 -8.53
C HIS A 73 16.75 0.32 -8.85
N LEU A 74 15.50 0.30 -8.40
CA LEU A 74 14.52 -0.74 -8.72
C LEU A 74 13.33 -0.11 -9.45
N PRO A 75 13.43 0.18 -10.76
CA PRO A 75 12.33 0.80 -11.48
C PRO A 75 11.12 -0.13 -11.57
N SER A 76 9.94 0.47 -11.73
CA SER A 76 8.73 -0.33 -12.00
C SER A 76 8.90 -1.11 -13.31
N ALA A 77 8.46 -2.37 -13.31
CA ALA A 77 8.41 -3.19 -14.50
C ALA A 77 7.45 -2.62 -15.56
N LYS A 78 6.43 -1.87 -15.13
CA LYS A 78 5.42 -1.27 -16.01
C LYS A 78 5.78 0.15 -16.39
N VAL A 79 5.54 0.50 -17.66
CA VAL A 79 5.48 1.88 -18.13
C VAL A 79 4.03 2.34 -18.05
N LEU A 80 3.74 3.32 -17.21
CA LEU A 80 2.39 3.86 -17.05
C LEU A 80 2.01 4.63 -18.31
N GLY A 81 0.85 4.30 -18.89
CA GLY A 81 0.33 4.95 -20.10
C GLY A 81 0.79 4.35 -21.44
N GLU A 82 1.79 3.46 -21.44
CA GLU A 82 2.38 2.87 -22.66
C GLU A 82 1.36 2.11 -23.51
N HIS A 83 0.59 1.21 -22.90
CA HIS A 83 -0.38 0.36 -23.62
C HIS A 83 -1.46 1.17 -24.38
N ARG A 84 -1.77 2.39 -23.93
CA ARG A 84 -2.74 3.27 -24.59
C ARG A 84 -2.09 4.41 -25.37
N GLY A 85 -0.78 4.35 -25.62
CA GLY A 85 -0.05 5.38 -26.37
C GLY A 85 -0.20 6.78 -25.77
N ARG A 86 -0.26 6.91 -24.44
CA ARG A 86 -0.45 8.21 -23.80
C ARG A 86 0.78 9.09 -24.04
N ARG A 87 0.57 10.34 -24.46
CA ARG A 87 1.63 11.35 -24.69
C ARG A 87 2.64 11.45 -23.54
N HIS A 88 2.15 11.34 -22.30
CA HIS A 88 2.93 11.47 -21.07
C HIS A 88 3.26 10.13 -20.42
N ALA A 89 3.34 9.05 -21.21
CA ALA A 89 3.72 7.75 -20.70
C ALA A 89 5.12 7.80 -20.08
N PHE A 90 5.30 7.16 -18.93
CA PHE A 90 6.58 7.16 -18.21
C PHE A 90 6.76 5.87 -17.41
N ARG A 91 8.01 5.52 -17.14
CA ARG A 91 8.35 4.41 -16.23
C ARG A 91 8.63 4.99 -14.84
N PRO A 92 7.87 4.65 -13.79
CA PRO A 92 8.23 5.01 -12.43
C PRO A 92 9.63 4.51 -12.08
N SER A 93 10.45 5.39 -11.50
CA SER A 93 11.83 5.11 -11.08
C SER A 93 11.93 4.12 -9.92
N SER A 94 10.82 3.91 -9.20
CA SER A 94 10.72 2.94 -8.11
C SER A 94 9.53 2.00 -8.28
N ALA A 95 9.76 0.71 -8.03
CA ALA A 95 8.74 -0.32 -7.89
C ALA A 95 8.02 -0.21 -6.53
N VAL A 96 8.64 0.44 -5.54
CA VAL A 96 8.08 0.67 -4.20
C VAL A 96 7.69 2.15 -4.08
N ASN A 97 6.42 2.41 -3.76
CA ASN A 97 5.85 3.76 -3.71
C ASN A 97 5.09 3.95 -2.39
N VAL A 98 4.84 5.20 -1.99
CA VAL A 98 4.05 5.50 -0.79
C VAL A 98 2.56 5.36 -1.13
N SER A 99 1.88 4.46 -0.42
CA SER A 99 0.48 4.14 -0.65
C SER A 99 -0.47 5.30 -0.29
N ALA A 100 -1.68 5.21 -0.82
CA ALA A 100 -2.73 6.20 -0.65
C ALA A 100 -3.15 6.33 0.82
N MET A 101 -2.85 7.47 1.44
CA MET A 101 -3.31 7.81 2.78
C MET A 101 -3.78 9.26 2.82
N SER A 102 -5.07 9.45 3.10
CA SER A 102 -5.72 10.75 2.98
C SER A 102 -5.19 11.76 4.00
N PHE A 103 -4.95 12.98 3.53
CA PHE A 103 -4.90 14.15 4.40
C PHE A 103 -6.24 14.28 5.15
N GLY A 104 -6.19 14.38 6.48
CA GLY A 104 -7.35 14.27 7.36
C GLY A 104 -7.38 12.97 8.16
N SER A 105 -6.83 11.87 7.62
CA SER A 105 -6.54 10.64 8.38
C SER A 105 -5.13 10.67 8.98
N LEU A 106 -4.20 11.35 8.32
CA LEU A 106 -2.85 11.61 8.81
C LEU A 106 -2.64 13.08 9.14
N SER A 107 -1.71 13.35 10.05
CA SER A 107 -1.29 14.72 10.39
C SER A 107 -0.51 15.36 9.23
N GLY A 108 -0.54 16.69 9.16
CA GLY A 108 0.22 17.46 8.16
C GLY A 108 1.72 17.12 8.14
N PRO A 109 2.42 17.07 9.31
CA PRO A 109 3.82 16.66 9.36
C PRO A 109 4.09 15.25 8.85
N ALA A 110 3.17 14.30 9.06
CA ALA A 110 3.32 12.94 8.54
C ALA A 110 3.27 12.92 7.01
N VAL A 111 2.30 13.64 6.42
CA VAL A 111 2.17 13.77 4.96
C VAL A 111 3.41 14.45 4.34
N GLU A 112 3.90 15.53 4.97
CA GLU A 112 5.10 16.24 4.53
C GLU A 112 6.36 15.36 4.63
N SER A 113 6.53 14.63 5.73
CA SER A 113 7.65 13.71 5.91
C SER A 113 7.67 12.65 4.82
N MET A 114 6.50 12.07 4.49
CA MET A 114 6.39 11.12 3.39
C MET A 114 6.73 11.75 2.03
N ASN A 115 6.32 12.98 1.77
CA ASN A 115 6.62 13.64 0.50
C ASN A 115 8.11 13.92 0.32
N ARG A 116 8.76 14.42 1.37
CA ARG A 116 10.20 14.64 1.38
C ARG A 116 10.95 13.31 1.23
N GLY A 117 10.49 12.26 1.92
CA GLY A 117 11.02 10.91 1.77
C GLY A 117 10.88 10.37 0.35
N ALA A 118 9.73 10.59 -0.29
CA ALA A 118 9.49 10.21 -1.68
C ALA A 118 10.43 10.93 -2.65
N ALA A 119 10.69 12.22 -2.43
CA ALA A 119 11.67 13.00 -3.21
C ALA A 119 13.08 12.42 -3.08
N LEU A 120 13.51 12.09 -1.85
CA LEU A 120 14.84 11.52 -1.59
C LEU A 120 15.00 10.11 -2.18
N ALA A 121 13.94 9.30 -2.11
CA ALA A 121 13.94 7.93 -2.61
C ALA A 121 13.71 7.84 -4.12
N GLY A 122 13.28 8.92 -4.78
CA GLY A 122 12.85 8.89 -6.17
C GLY A 122 11.65 7.96 -6.39
N CYS A 123 10.70 7.93 -5.45
CA CYS A 123 9.46 7.18 -5.58
C CYS A 123 8.25 8.11 -5.60
N LEU A 124 7.10 7.57 -6.01
CA LEU A 124 5.84 8.30 -6.07
C LEU A 124 5.13 8.24 -4.70
N GLN A 125 4.46 9.33 -4.34
CA GLN A 125 3.52 9.37 -3.23
C GLN A 125 2.08 9.52 -3.71
N ASN A 126 1.19 8.66 -3.24
CA ASN A 126 -0.23 8.80 -3.51
C ASN A 126 -0.91 9.69 -2.45
N THR A 127 -1.72 10.66 -2.89
CA THR A 127 -2.37 11.67 -2.02
C THR A 127 -3.47 11.10 -1.11
N GLY A 128 -4.00 9.92 -1.43
CA GLY A 128 -5.25 9.45 -0.84
C GLY A 128 -6.49 10.20 -1.34
N GLU A 129 -7.66 9.77 -0.87
CA GLU A 129 -8.96 10.31 -1.26
C GLU A 129 -9.24 11.72 -0.70
N GLY A 130 -8.42 12.22 0.23
CA GLY A 130 -8.59 13.54 0.85
C GLY A 130 -8.22 14.73 -0.05
N GLY A 131 -7.71 14.45 -1.26
CA GLY A 131 -7.23 15.45 -2.20
C GLY A 131 -5.83 15.97 -1.90
N LEU A 132 -5.37 16.88 -2.75
CA LEU A 132 -4.06 17.51 -2.65
C LEU A 132 -4.04 18.57 -1.54
N SER A 133 -2.96 18.59 -0.76
CA SER A 133 -2.75 19.59 0.32
C SER A 133 -1.38 20.23 0.20
N ARG A 134 -1.14 21.33 0.93
CA ARG A 134 0.19 21.97 0.98
C ARG A 134 1.30 21.01 1.45
N HIS A 135 0.95 20.04 2.30
CA HIS A 135 1.89 19.05 2.84
C HIS A 135 2.36 18.02 1.80
N HIS A 136 1.75 17.98 0.62
CA HIS A 136 2.21 17.15 -0.49
C HIS A 136 3.19 17.89 -1.41
N LYS A 137 3.50 19.17 -1.15
CA LYS A 137 4.22 20.05 -2.08
C LYS A 137 5.66 20.32 -1.63
N HIS A 138 6.41 19.27 -1.32
CA HIS A 138 7.79 19.35 -0.82
C HIS A 138 8.82 18.61 -1.71
N GLY A 139 8.52 18.52 -3.01
CA GLY A 139 9.43 18.04 -4.04
C GLY A 139 9.22 16.59 -4.48
N GLY A 140 8.43 15.80 -3.73
CA GLY A 140 8.10 14.43 -4.12
C GLY A 140 7.06 14.42 -5.24
N GLU A 141 7.24 13.52 -6.21
CA GLU A 141 6.27 13.30 -7.29
C GLU A 141 5.02 12.57 -6.80
N LEU A 142 3.86 12.92 -7.36
CA LEU A 142 2.56 12.52 -6.82
C LEU A 142 1.74 11.64 -7.76
N ILE A 143 0.94 10.77 -7.15
CA ILE A 143 -0.24 10.15 -7.75
C ILE A 143 -1.46 10.78 -7.09
N LEU A 144 -2.33 11.42 -7.87
CA LEU A 144 -3.57 11.97 -7.35
C LEU A 144 -4.64 10.87 -7.35
N GLN A 145 -5.16 10.54 -6.17
CA GLN A 145 -6.24 9.56 -6.06
C GLN A 145 -7.61 10.23 -6.10
N ILE A 146 -8.46 9.74 -6.99
CA ILE A 146 -9.85 10.14 -7.15
C ILE A 146 -10.70 9.06 -6.45
N GLY A 147 -11.23 9.41 -5.29
CA GLY A 147 -12.22 8.63 -4.54
C GLY A 147 -13.65 9.02 -4.89
N SER A 148 -14.62 8.32 -4.31
CA SER A 148 -16.06 8.56 -4.57
C SER A 148 -16.55 9.93 -4.11
N GLY A 149 -15.87 10.57 -3.17
CA GLY A 149 -16.18 11.92 -2.70
C GLY A 149 -15.66 13.07 -3.57
N TYR A 150 -14.89 12.77 -4.62
CA TYR A 150 -14.28 13.73 -5.55
C TYR A 150 -13.56 14.90 -4.86
N PHE A 151 -12.97 14.68 -3.68
CA PHE A 151 -12.25 15.74 -2.98
C PHE A 151 -11.07 16.21 -3.83
N GLY A 152 -10.95 17.53 -3.99
CA GLY A 152 -9.98 18.16 -4.89
C GLY A 152 -10.34 18.11 -6.38
N CYS A 153 -11.49 17.55 -6.78
CA CYS A 153 -11.94 17.53 -8.18
C CYS A 153 -13.47 17.58 -8.31
N ARG A 154 -14.15 18.31 -7.41
CA ARG A 154 -15.61 18.46 -7.40
C ARG A 154 -16.07 19.90 -7.60
N ASP A 155 -17.25 20.06 -8.20
CA ASP A 155 -17.96 21.33 -8.30
C ASP A 155 -18.64 21.71 -6.95
N GLU A 156 -19.32 22.86 -6.93
CA GLU A 156 -20.04 23.37 -5.75
C GLU A 156 -21.19 22.42 -5.33
N GLU A 157 -21.74 21.65 -6.28
CA GLU A 157 -22.76 20.63 -6.04
C GLU A 157 -22.18 19.26 -5.65
N GLY A 158 -20.86 19.11 -5.59
CA GLY A 158 -20.17 17.88 -5.21
C GLY A 158 -20.04 16.83 -6.33
N ARG A 159 -20.35 17.16 -7.58
CA ARG A 159 -20.13 16.30 -8.76
C ARG A 159 -18.72 16.45 -9.27
N PHE A 160 -18.26 15.46 -10.05
CA PHE A 160 -16.94 15.53 -10.69
C PHE A 160 -16.81 16.76 -11.60
N SER A 161 -15.71 17.50 -11.44
CA SER A 161 -15.35 18.66 -12.26
C SER A 161 -13.98 18.44 -12.89
N LEU A 162 -13.96 18.37 -14.23
CA LEU A 162 -12.71 18.24 -14.99
C LEU A 162 -11.82 19.47 -14.82
N ALA A 163 -12.41 20.67 -14.81
CA ALA A 163 -11.67 21.91 -14.64
C ALA A 163 -10.94 21.97 -13.29
N GLU A 164 -11.59 21.51 -12.22
CA GLU A 164 -10.96 21.45 -10.90
C GLU A 164 -9.85 20.40 -10.84
N LEU A 165 -10.04 19.24 -11.49
CA LEU A 165 -8.98 18.23 -11.63
C LEU A 165 -7.76 18.79 -12.37
N GLU A 166 -7.96 19.48 -13.50
CA GLU A 166 -6.89 20.10 -14.27
C GLU A 166 -6.13 21.12 -13.43
N ARG A 167 -6.84 21.95 -12.67
CA ARG A 167 -6.24 22.92 -11.73
C ARG A 167 -5.35 22.23 -10.70
N GLN A 168 -5.73 21.07 -10.16
CA GLN A 168 -4.88 20.32 -9.23
C GLN A 168 -3.59 19.83 -9.89
N ILE A 169 -3.69 19.32 -11.12
CA ILE A 169 -2.55 18.80 -11.89
C ILE A 169 -1.54 19.91 -12.21
N GLU A 170 -1.99 21.14 -12.43
CA GLU A 170 -1.11 22.28 -12.73
C GLU A 170 -0.31 22.77 -11.52
N ILE A 171 -0.84 22.63 -10.31
CA ILE A 171 -0.26 23.25 -9.10
C ILE A 171 0.68 22.32 -8.31
N ALA A 172 0.94 21.10 -8.79
CA ALA A 172 1.81 20.11 -8.15
C ALA A 172 2.38 19.10 -9.17
N PRO A 173 3.48 18.41 -8.86
CA PRO A 173 4.11 17.43 -9.77
C PRO A 173 3.32 16.10 -9.81
N ILE A 174 2.10 16.13 -10.34
CA ILE A 174 1.23 14.95 -10.47
C ILE A 174 1.62 14.18 -11.73
N ARG A 175 2.11 12.94 -11.54
CA ARG A 175 2.59 12.08 -12.62
C ARG A 175 1.54 11.10 -13.12
N ALA A 176 0.59 10.71 -12.26
CA ALA A 176 -0.49 9.81 -12.62
C ALA A 176 -1.76 10.10 -11.80
N LEU A 177 -2.89 9.62 -12.32
CA LEU A 177 -4.18 9.63 -11.65
C LEU A 177 -4.55 8.19 -11.28
N GLU A 178 -5.04 7.99 -10.06
CA GLU A 178 -5.56 6.70 -9.58
C GLU A 178 -7.06 6.82 -9.33
N ILE A 179 -7.87 6.00 -10.01
CA ILE A 179 -9.31 5.91 -9.75
C ILE A 179 -9.51 4.80 -8.74
N LYS A 180 -9.94 5.16 -7.53
CA LYS A 180 -10.14 4.20 -6.45
C LYS A 180 -11.54 3.59 -6.54
N LEU A 181 -11.59 2.29 -6.84
CA LEU A 181 -12.85 1.52 -6.90
C LEU A 181 -13.20 0.86 -5.57
N SER A 182 -12.20 0.41 -4.82
CA SER A 182 -12.35 -0.23 -3.51
C SER A 182 -11.06 -0.15 -2.69
N GLN A 183 -11.09 -0.57 -1.42
CA GLN A 183 -9.89 -0.74 -0.60
C GLN A 183 -9.97 -2.05 0.20
N GLY A 184 -8.85 -2.74 0.42
CA GLY A 184 -8.86 -4.04 1.11
C GLY A 184 -9.36 -4.00 2.56
N ALA A 185 -9.45 -2.82 3.18
CA ALA A 185 -9.95 -2.66 4.54
C ALA A 185 -11.48 -2.67 4.66
N LYS A 186 -12.23 -2.43 3.58
CA LYS A 186 -13.71 -2.39 3.59
C LYS A 186 -14.31 -2.74 2.23
#